data_AF-A0A818GK97-F1
#
_entry.id   AF-A0A818GK97-F1
#
_cell.length_a   1.000
_cell.length_b   1.000
_cell.length_c   1.000
_cell.angle_alpha   90.00
_cell.angle_beta   90.00
_cell.angle_gamma   90.00
#
_symmetry.space_group_name_H-M   'P 1'
#
loop_
_entity.id
_entity.type
_entity.pdbx_description
1 polymer ?
#
loop_
_entity_poly.entity_id
_entity_poly.type
_entity_poly.pdbx_seq_one_letter_code
_entity_poly.pdbx_strand_id
1 'polypeptide(L)'
;MNREGLLELMKQKDDIEKELHDLANELKLQNNVGMTEELVDKEGYPRNDIDLVRVRQIRQRVICLQNDHKALMKQIEAGLIQVHENNPSNTTESITTAPINASLPHKEPFLRVDIVSTQSPAEIAGLHVGDLICRIGTIRKDNFRTIQDVASLVNNSENRSITLLVQRANTKEQQTLTLIPKKWSGNGLLGCKLTPLS
;
A
#
# COMPACT_ATOMS: atom_id res chain seq x y z
N MET A 1 2.20 -22.73 -6.03
CA MET A 1 2.26 -22.55 -4.57
C MET A 1 0.85 -22.66 -4.03
N ASN A 2 0.63 -23.51 -3.02
CA ASN A 2 -0.68 -23.67 -2.37
C ASN A 2 -0.78 -22.75 -1.15
N ARG A 3 -2.01 -22.44 -0.70
CA ARG A 3 -2.26 -21.57 0.47
C ARG A 3 -1.52 -22.03 1.74
N GLU A 4 -1.45 -23.33 1.96
CA GLU A 4 -0.75 -23.91 3.13
C GLU A 4 0.76 -23.63 3.09
N GLY A 5 1.39 -23.79 1.93
CA GLY A 5 2.81 -23.45 1.76
C GLY A 5 3.09 -21.96 1.97
N LEU A 6 2.17 -21.09 1.59
CA LEU A 6 2.31 -19.65 1.87
C LEU A 6 2.25 -19.34 3.37
N LEU A 7 1.35 -19.99 4.12
CA LEU A 7 1.27 -19.85 5.58
C LEU A 7 2.53 -20.35 6.27
N GLU A 8 3.14 -21.42 5.75
CA GLU A 8 4.40 -21.92 6.27
C GLU A 8 5.55 -20.92 6.06
N LEU A 9 5.65 -20.30 4.88
CA LEU A 9 6.65 -19.27 4.61
C LEU A 9 6.43 -18.02 5.50
N MET A 10 5.19 -17.64 5.76
CA MET A 10 4.87 -16.54 6.70
C MET A 10 5.35 -16.86 8.12
N LYS A 11 5.12 -18.09 8.58
CA LYS A 11 5.61 -18.54 9.89
C LYS A 11 7.14 -18.52 9.95
N GLN A 12 7.82 -19.03 8.92
CA GLN A 12 9.28 -18.99 8.83
C GLN A 12 9.81 -17.54 8.85
N LYS A 13 9.11 -16.60 8.20
CA LYS A 13 9.44 -15.18 8.24
C LYS A 13 9.36 -14.64 9.66
N ASP A 14 8.30 -14.97 10.41
CA ASP A 14 8.13 -14.51 11.78
C ASP A 14 9.20 -15.11 12.73
N ASP A 15 9.58 -16.38 12.52
CA ASP A 15 10.65 -17.04 13.27
C ASP A 15 12.01 -16.35 13.03
N ILE A 16 12.33 -15.99 11.77
CA ILE A 16 13.55 -15.26 11.42
C ILE A 16 13.55 -13.86 12.05
N GLU A 17 12.43 -13.15 12.03
CA GLU A 17 12.33 -11.81 12.63
C GLU A 17 12.51 -11.85 14.15
N LYS A 18 12.02 -12.90 14.80
CA LYS A 18 12.25 -13.13 16.22
C LYS A 18 13.74 -13.37 16.52
N GLU A 19 14.40 -14.25 15.76
CA GLU A 19 15.84 -14.50 15.93
C GLU A 19 16.65 -13.21 15.68
N LEU A 20 16.27 -12.42 14.67
CA LEU A 20 16.91 -11.13 14.38
C LEU A 20 16.75 -10.14 15.53
N HIS A 21 15.57 -10.10 16.16
CA HIS A 21 15.29 -9.27 17.33
C HIS A 21 16.14 -9.68 18.53
N ASP A 22 16.25 -10.98 18.80
CA ASP A 22 17.04 -11.52 19.91
C ASP A 22 18.53 -11.20 19.73
N LEU A 23 19.08 -11.41 18.52
CA LEU A 23 20.48 -11.06 18.19
C LEU A 23 20.74 -9.55 18.27
N ALA A 24 19.78 -8.72 17.87
CA ALA A 24 19.89 -7.27 17.99
C ALA A 24 19.90 -6.81 19.47
N ASN A 25 19.12 -7.46 20.33
CA ASN A 25 19.14 -7.20 21.76
C ASN A 25 20.47 -7.65 22.38
N GLU A 26 21.01 -8.80 21.96
CA GLU A 26 22.33 -9.27 22.40
C GLU A 26 23.45 -8.29 22.02
N LEU A 27 23.43 -7.73 20.80
CA LEU A 27 24.38 -6.68 20.40
C LEU A 27 24.27 -5.42 21.28
N LYS A 28 23.05 -5.02 21.66
CA LYS A 28 22.86 -3.85 22.54
C LYS A 28 23.48 -4.05 23.92
N LEU A 29 23.50 -5.28 24.44
CA LEU A 29 24.14 -5.60 25.72
C LEU A 29 25.67 -5.46 25.68
N GLN A 30 26.29 -5.60 24.49
CA GLN A 30 27.74 -5.45 24.28
C GLN A 30 28.10 -3.96 24.07
N ASN A 31 27.92 -3.14 25.11
CA ASN A 31 28.17 -1.69 25.11
C ASN A 31 27.47 -0.91 23.97
N ASN A 32 26.28 -1.37 23.56
CA ASN A 32 25.50 -0.74 22.48
C ASN A 32 26.26 -0.64 21.15
N VAL A 33 27.16 -1.57 20.86
CA VAL A 33 27.88 -1.66 19.59
C VAL A 33 26.88 -2.08 18.50
N GLY A 34 26.57 -1.13 17.61
CA GLY A 34 25.68 -1.35 16.48
C GLY A 34 26.26 -2.28 15.42
N MET A 35 25.56 -2.43 14.29
CA MET A 35 25.98 -3.31 13.20
C MET A 35 27.20 -2.78 12.42
N THR A 36 27.34 -1.46 12.35
CA THR A 36 28.28 -0.76 11.45
C THR A 36 29.48 -0.17 12.19
N GLU A 37 29.42 -0.13 13.53
CA GLU A 37 30.41 0.54 14.36
C GLU A 37 31.79 -0.14 14.28
N GLU A 38 32.86 0.66 14.38
CA GLU A 38 34.23 0.15 14.35
C GLU A 38 34.53 -0.70 15.59
N LEU A 39 35.25 -1.80 15.38
CA LEU A 39 35.66 -2.74 16.43
C LEU A 39 37.06 -2.45 16.98
N VAL A 40 37.66 -1.35 16.55
CA VAL A 40 38.97 -0.86 16.98
C VAL A 40 38.80 0.43 17.75
N ASP A 41 39.77 0.74 18.60
CA ASP A 41 39.87 2.01 19.29
C ASP A 41 40.54 3.08 18.41
N LYS A 42 40.73 4.28 18.98
CA LYS A 42 41.34 5.43 18.29
C LYS A 42 42.82 5.23 17.94
N GLU A 43 43.47 4.28 18.60
CA GLU A 43 44.88 3.95 18.40
C GLU A 43 45.05 2.77 17.40
N GLY A 44 43.93 2.18 16.95
CA GLY A 44 43.91 1.08 15.99
C GLY A 44 44.02 -0.31 16.62
N TYR A 45 43.90 -0.41 17.94
CA TYR A 45 43.93 -1.68 18.66
C TYR A 45 42.53 -2.25 18.87
N PRO A 46 42.40 -3.58 19.03
CA PRO A 46 41.11 -4.22 19.30
C PRO A 46 40.51 -3.68 20.61
N ARG A 47 39.24 -3.29 20.57
CA ARG A 47 38.54 -2.78 21.76
C ARG A 47 38.48 -3.83 22.87
N ASN A 48 38.95 -3.47 24.07
CA ASN A 48 38.96 -4.34 25.24
C ASN A 48 37.65 -4.33 26.03
N ASP A 49 36.76 -3.37 25.77
CA ASP A 49 35.48 -3.23 26.47
C ASP A 49 34.39 -4.17 25.96
N ILE A 50 34.60 -4.82 24.80
CA ILE A 50 33.62 -5.69 24.13
C ILE A 50 34.22 -7.05 23.78
N ASP A 51 33.36 -8.08 23.75
CA ASP A 51 33.74 -9.36 23.15
C ASP A 51 33.65 -9.27 21.62
N LEU A 52 34.80 -8.97 21.00
CA LEU A 52 34.94 -8.82 19.55
C LEU A 52 34.55 -10.07 18.77
N VAL A 53 34.85 -11.25 19.30
CA VAL A 53 34.57 -12.52 18.63
C VAL A 53 33.06 -12.72 18.61
N ARG A 54 32.41 -12.51 19.75
CA ARG A 54 30.96 -12.62 19.87
C ARG A 54 30.24 -11.60 18.99
N VAL A 55 30.66 -10.33 19.02
CA VAL A 55 30.08 -9.28 18.16
C VAL A 55 30.24 -9.63 16.68
N ARG A 56 31.40 -10.10 16.24
CA ARG A 56 31.60 -10.52 14.84
C ARG A 56 30.69 -11.68 14.45
N GLN A 57 30.54 -12.68 15.31
CA GLN A 57 29.64 -13.82 15.06
C GLN A 57 28.18 -13.36 14.95
N ILE A 58 27.72 -12.50 15.87
CA ILE A 58 26.35 -11.98 15.83
C ILE A 58 26.13 -11.15 14.57
N ARG A 59 27.06 -10.24 14.22
CA ARG A 59 26.98 -9.45 12.99
C ARG A 59 26.91 -10.35 11.75
N GLN A 60 27.76 -11.37 11.67
CA GLN A 60 27.71 -12.33 10.57
C GLN A 60 26.34 -13.03 10.49
N ARG A 61 25.82 -13.50 11.63
CA ARG A 61 24.53 -14.18 11.69
C ARG A 61 23.38 -13.27 11.26
N VAL A 62 23.37 -12.03 11.74
CA VAL A 62 22.39 -11.00 11.36
C VAL A 62 22.39 -10.77 9.84
N ILE A 63 23.56 -10.65 9.21
CA ILE A 63 23.66 -10.47 7.75
C ILE A 63 23.08 -11.67 7.01
N CYS A 64 23.44 -12.89 7.42
CA CYS A 64 22.89 -14.10 6.82
C CYS A 64 21.37 -14.14 6.92
N LEU A 65 20.82 -13.94 8.13
CA LEU A 65 19.37 -13.95 8.37
C LEU A 65 18.64 -12.83 7.61
N GLN A 66 19.22 -11.65 7.48
CA GLN A 66 18.64 -10.57 6.68
C GLN A 66 18.57 -10.92 5.19
N ASN A 67 19.61 -11.55 4.66
CA ASN A 67 19.61 -12.01 3.27
C ASN A 67 18.57 -13.13 3.05
N ASP A 68 18.48 -14.07 3.99
CA ASP A 68 17.50 -15.16 3.95
C ASP A 68 16.07 -14.62 4.07
N HIS A 69 15.81 -13.68 4.97
CA HIS A 69 14.52 -12.99 5.11
C HIS A 69 14.13 -12.25 3.82
N LYS A 70 15.09 -11.55 3.19
CA LYS A 70 14.86 -10.89 1.89
C LYS A 70 14.51 -11.89 0.80
N ALA A 71 15.19 -13.04 0.75
CA ALA A 71 14.88 -14.10 -0.21
C ALA A 71 13.50 -14.72 0.06
N LEU A 72 13.15 -14.95 1.33
CA LEU A 72 11.87 -15.48 1.76
C LEU A 72 10.71 -14.53 1.43
N MET A 73 10.87 -13.23 1.69
CA MET A 73 9.89 -12.19 1.32
C MET A 73 9.59 -12.19 -0.18
N LYS A 74 10.61 -12.38 -1.02
CA LYS A 74 10.42 -12.50 -2.48
C LYS A 74 9.60 -13.75 -2.85
N GLN A 75 9.78 -14.86 -2.14
CA GLN A 75 8.98 -16.08 -2.35
C GLN A 75 7.53 -15.90 -1.89
N ILE A 76 7.32 -15.23 -0.76
CA ILE A 76 5.98 -14.90 -0.23
C ILE A 76 5.24 -14.00 -1.22
N GLU A 77 5.89 -12.96 -1.75
CA GLU A 77 5.31 -12.07 -2.76
C GLU A 77 4.85 -12.84 -4.00
N ALA A 78 5.73 -13.69 -4.56
CA ALA A 78 5.39 -14.53 -5.71
C ALA A 78 4.24 -15.51 -5.41
N GLY A 79 4.25 -16.12 -4.22
CA GLY A 79 3.21 -17.03 -3.77
C GLY A 79 1.86 -16.34 -3.58
N LEU A 80 1.84 -15.12 -3.06
CA LEU A 80 0.63 -14.33 -2.85
C LEU A 80 -0.03 -13.95 -4.19
N ILE A 81 0.77 -13.51 -5.17
CA ILE A 81 0.30 -13.22 -6.53
C ILE A 81 -0.34 -14.48 -7.13
N GLN A 82 0.34 -15.62 -7.06
CA GLN A 82 -0.16 -16.88 -7.60
C GLN A 82 -1.47 -17.34 -6.93
N VAL A 83 -1.63 -17.15 -5.62
CA VAL A 83 -2.88 -17.49 -4.92
C VAL A 83 -4.02 -16.54 -5.33
N HIS A 84 -3.73 -15.25 -5.54
CA HIS A 84 -4.72 -14.28 -6.01
C HIS A 84 -5.13 -14.51 -7.47
N GLU A 85 -4.21 -14.89 -8.37
CA GLU A 85 -4.53 -15.25 -9.75
C GLU A 85 -5.49 -16.45 -9.83
N ASN A 86 -5.32 -17.43 -8.94
CA ASN A 86 -6.19 -18.60 -8.85
C ASN A 86 -7.52 -18.32 -8.13
N ASN A 87 -7.68 -17.14 -7.52
CA ASN A 87 -8.92 -16.74 -6.86
C ASN A 87 -9.21 -15.25 -7.16
N PRO A 88 -9.75 -14.93 -8.35
CA PRO A 88 -9.94 -13.55 -8.81
C PRO A 88 -10.95 -12.73 -7.97
N SER A 89 -11.56 -13.34 -6.95
CA SER A 89 -12.60 -12.72 -6.13
C SER A 89 -12.09 -11.83 -4.98
N ASN A 90 -10.77 -11.67 -4.79
CA ASN A 90 -10.20 -10.76 -3.77
C ASN A 90 -8.90 -10.09 -4.26
N THR A 91 -9.01 -8.99 -5.01
CA THR A 91 -7.83 -8.20 -5.42
C THR A 91 -7.89 -6.79 -4.85
N THR A 92 -7.24 -6.58 -3.70
CA THR A 92 -6.88 -5.24 -3.22
C THR A 92 -5.45 -5.21 -2.68
N GLU A 93 -4.62 -4.52 -3.47
CA GLU A 93 -3.58 -3.57 -3.03
C GLU A 93 -2.26 -4.14 -2.49
N SER A 94 -1.31 -4.36 -3.41
CA SER A 94 0.11 -4.16 -3.11
C SER A 94 0.62 -2.90 -3.79
N ILE A 95 1.29 -2.12 -2.96
CA ILE A 95 1.91 -0.82 -3.20
C ILE A 95 3.30 -1.10 -3.77
N THR A 96 3.58 -0.76 -5.03
CA THR A 96 4.97 -0.62 -5.48
C THR A 96 5.11 0.52 -6.48
N THR A 97 5.87 1.52 -6.03
CA THR A 97 6.55 2.58 -6.76
C THR A 97 7.56 2.04 -7.77
N ALA A 98 7.42 2.37 -9.05
CA ALA A 98 8.46 2.89 -9.97
C ALA A 98 7.98 2.89 -11.45
N PRO A 99 8.51 3.77 -12.31
CA PRO A 99 7.84 4.21 -13.54
C PRO A 99 8.41 3.54 -14.79
N ILE A 100 7.57 2.94 -15.63
CA ILE A 100 7.87 2.75 -17.06
C ILE A 100 6.59 2.45 -17.84
N ASN A 101 6.48 3.09 -19.00
CA ASN A 101 5.36 3.14 -19.95
C ASN A 101 4.76 1.78 -20.33
N ALA A 102 3.98 1.18 -19.45
CA ALA A 102 2.96 0.22 -19.83
C ALA A 102 1.68 1.00 -20.10
N SER A 103 1.04 0.78 -21.25
CA SER A 103 -0.29 1.33 -21.48
C SER A 103 -1.20 0.92 -20.32
N LEU A 104 -1.53 1.88 -19.44
CA LEU A 104 -2.91 2.14 -19.05
C LEU A 104 -3.84 0.95 -19.29
N PRO A 105 -4.00 -0.09 -18.44
CA PRO A 105 -5.22 -0.88 -18.51
C PRO A 105 -6.34 0.14 -18.35
N HIS A 106 -7.02 0.45 -19.45
CA HIS A 106 -8.06 1.46 -19.50
C HIS A 106 -9.15 0.98 -18.55
N LYS A 107 -9.16 1.54 -17.34
CA LYS A 107 -10.16 1.16 -16.35
C LYS A 107 -11.51 1.61 -16.88
N GLU A 108 -12.40 0.65 -17.13
CA GLU A 108 -13.70 0.93 -17.71
C GLU A 108 -14.50 1.85 -16.79
N PRO A 109 -15.05 2.96 -17.31
CA PRO A 109 -15.93 3.81 -16.53
C PRO A 109 -17.25 3.08 -16.22
N PHE A 110 -17.80 3.33 -15.03
CA PHE A 110 -19.05 2.71 -14.57
C PHE A 110 -20.08 3.72 -14.01
N LEU A 111 -19.67 4.96 -13.77
CA LEU A 111 -20.54 6.05 -13.33
C LEU A 111 -20.29 7.29 -14.19
N ARG A 112 -21.31 8.12 -14.38
CA ARG A 112 -21.24 9.43 -14.99
C ARG A 112 -21.65 10.51 -14.00
N VAL A 113 -20.94 11.62 -14.02
CA VAL A 113 -21.30 12.83 -13.26
C VAL A 113 -22.32 13.63 -14.07
N ASP A 114 -23.57 13.68 -13.61
CA ASP A 114 -24.61 14.47 -14.29
C ASP A 114 -24.68 15.91 -13.77
N ILE A 115 -24.42 16.12 -12.47
CA ILE A 115 -24.53 17.44 -11.83
C ILE A 115 -23.41 17.57 -10.81
N VAL A 116 -22.77 18.75 -10.77
CA VAL A 116 -21.85 19.18 -9.72
C VAL A 116 -22.34 20.52 -9.20
N SER A 117 -22.53 20.64 -7.89
CA SER A 117 -22.96 21.88 -7.26
C SER A 117 -21.78 22.79 -6.97
N THR A 118 -21.99 24.11 -7.08
CA THR A 118 -20.98 25.11 -6.76
C THR A 118 -20.60 25.09 -5.28
N GLN A 119 -19.33 25.31 -4.97
CA GLN A 119 -18.72 25.23 -3.64
C GLN A 119 -18.85 23.87 -2.95
N SER A 120 -19.20 22.82 -3.70
CA SER A 120 -19.29 21.47 -3.16
C SER A 120 -17.93 20.80 -3.06
N PRO A 121 -17.78 19.78 -2.18
CA PRO A 121 -16.58 18.95 -2.14
C PRO A 121 -16.22 18.32 -3.49
N ALA A 122 -17.21 17.98 -4.31
CA ALA A 122 -17.00 17.46 -5.66
C ALA A 122 -16.37 18.50 -6.61
N GLU A 123 -16.87 19.75 -6.60
CA GLU A 123 -16.30 20.83 -7.40
C GLU A 123 -14.88 21.17 -6.95
N ILE A 124 -14.65 21.27 -5.63
CA ILE A 124 -13.33 21.55 -5.05
C ILE A 124 -12.33 20.45 -5.41
N ALA A 125 -12.79 19.20 -5.51
CA ALA A 125 -11.98 18.07 -5.98
C ALA A 125 -11.68 18.12 -7.50
N GLY A 126 -12.31 19.04 -8.24
CA GLY A 126 -12.12 19.20 -9.69
C GLY A 126 -12.99 18.28 -10.54
N LEU A 127 -14.12 17.77 -10.01
CA LEU A 127 -15.10 17.04 -10.80
C LEU A 127 -15.89 18.01 -11.67
N HIS A 128 -16.08 17.64 -12.93
CA HIS A 128 -16.91 18.38 -13.88
C HIS A 128 -18.09 17.53 -14.34
N VAL A 129 -19.15 18.22 -14.78
CA VAL A 129 -20.30 17.57 -15.41
C VAL A 129 -19.85 16.86 -16.69
N GLY A 130 -20.30 15.62 -16.86
CA GLY A 130 -19.92 14.75 -17.98
C GLY A 130 -18.70 13.87 -17.72
N ASP A 131 -17.98 14.05 -16.60
CA ASP A 131 -16.89 13.15 -16.24
C ASP A 131 -17.39 11.71 -16.07
N LEU A 132 -16.59 10.77 -16.55
CA LEU A 132 -16.84 9.34 -16.40
C LEU A 132 -15.94 8.79 -15.29
N ILE A 133 -16.51 8.17 -14.28
CA ILE A 133 -15.76 7.67 -13.14
C ILE A 133 -15.37 6.22 -13.38
N CYS A 134 -14.06 5.96 -13.30
CA CYS A 134 -13.44 4.65 -13.43
C CYS A 134 -13.12 4.00 -12.07
N ARG A 135 -12.98 4.81 -11.00
CA ARG A 135 -12.75 4.34 -9.62
C ARG A 135 -13.14 5.39 -8.59
N ILE A 136 -13.72 4.96 -7.47
CA ILE A 136 -14.00 5.79 -6.28
C ILE A 136 -13.46 5.08 -5.04
N GLY A 137 -12.31 5.51 -4.53
CA GLY A 137 -11.67 4.88 -3.37
C GLY A 137 -11.45 3.39 -3.58
N THR A 138 -12.17 2.56 -2.84
CA THR A 138 -12.15 1.09 -2.94
C THR A 138 -13.11 0.54 -4.01
N ILE A 139 -14.05 1.34 -4.50
CA ILE A 139 -15.09 0.90 -5.44
C ILE A 139 -14.58 1.01 -6.88
N ARG A 140 -14.75 -0.08 -7.63
CA ARG A 140 -14.40 -0.26 -9.05
C ARG A 140 -15.60 -0.87 -9.79
N LYS A 141 -15.58 -0.89 -11.12
CA LYS A 141 -16.63 -1.54 -11.93
C LYS A 141 -16.88 -2.99 -11.49
N ASP A 142 -15.83 -3.71 -11.11
CA ASP A 142 -15.89 -5.12 -10.69
C ASP A 142 -16.67 -5.35 -9.39
N ASN A 143 -16.71 -4.34 -8.51
CA ASN A 143 -17.31 -4.44 -7.17
C ASN A 143 -18.55 -3.55 -7.01
N PHE A 144 -18.78 -2.62 -7.94
CA PHE A 144 -19.90 -1.70 -7.90
C PHE A 144 -21.22 -2.43 -8.14
N ARG A 145 -22.12 -2.41 -7.15
CA ARG A 145 -23.46 -2.97 -7.28
C ARG A 145 -24.50 -1.87 -7.41
N THR A 146 -24.46 -0.91 -6.49
CA THR A 146 -25.48 0.16 -6.42
C THR A 146 -24.83 1.48 -6.01
N ILE A 147 -25.46 2.62 -6.36
CA ILE A 147 -25.07 3.95 -5.88
C ILE A 147 -24.96 4.03 -4.34
N GLN A 148 -25.71 3.18 -3.61
CA GLN A 148 -25.64 3.08 -2.15
C GLN A 148 -24.25 2.70 -1.62
N ASP A 149 -23.46 1.93 -2.37
CA ASP A 149 -22.10 1.56 -1.99
C ASP A 149 -21.22 2.81 -1.94
N VAL A 150 -21.38 3.69 -2.94
CA VAL A 150 -20.67 4.98 -3.01
C VAL A 150 -21.10 5.87 -1.85
N ALA A 151 -22.40 5.96 -1.57
CA ALA A 151 -22.89 6.74 -0.43
C ALA A 151 -22.33 6.23 0.91
N SER A 152 -22.26 4.90 1.08
CA SER A 152 -21.71 4.26 2.27
C SER A 152 -20.21 4.53 2.41
N LEU A 153 -19.44 4.43 1.34
CA LEU A 153 -18.00 4.74 1.32
C LEU A 153 -17.74 6.19 1.73
N VAL A 154 -18.52 7.11 1.18
CA VAL A 154 -18.40 8.55 1.42
C VAL A 154 -18.76 8.89 2.87
N ASN A 155 -19.84 8.31 3.40
CA ASN A 155 -20.24 8.49 4.80
C ASN A 155 -19.17 7.97 5.77
N ASN A 156 -18.57 6.80 5.49
CA ASN A 156 -17.51 6.22 6.32
C ASN A 156 -16.17 6.97 6.20
N SER A 157 -16.04 7.83 5.19
CA SER A 157 -14.81 8.58 4.89
C SER A 157 -15.01 10.09 5.09
N GLU A 158 -15.93 10.50 5.95
CA GLU A 158 -16.12 11.91 6.28
C GLU A 158 -14.81 12.51 6.81
N ASN A 159 -14.40 13.66 6.26
CA ASN A 159 -13.14 14.35 6.50
C ASN A 159 -11.87 13.55 6.15
N ARG A 160 -11.98 12.48 5.35
CA ARG A 160 -10.84 11.71 4.83
C ARG A 160 -10.75 11.83 3.32
N SER A 161 -9.53 11.85 2.80
CA SER A 161 -9.28 11.90 1.35
C SER A 161 -9.64 10.58 0.68
N ILE A 162 -10.54 10.64 -0.29
CA ILE A 162 -10.91 9.57 -1.21
C ILE A 162 -10.26 9.86 -2.57
N THR A 163 -9.54 8.87 -3.11
CA THR A 163 -8.97 8.96 -4.45
C THR A 163 -10.01 8.59 -5.50
N LEU A 164 -10.20 9.45 -6.50
CA LEU A 164 -11.08 9.24 -7.64
C LEU A 164 -10.23 9.07 -8.89
N LEU A 165 -10.60 8.12 -9.75
CA LEU A 165 -10.08 8.07 -11.12
C LEU A 165 -11.22 8.44 -12.05
N VAL A 166 -11.07 9.56 -12.73
CA VAL A 166 -12.06 10.07 -13.69
C VAL A 166 -11.48 10.09 -15.09
N GLN A 167 -12.32 9.92 -16.08
CA GLN A 167 -12.00 10.07 -17.49
C GLN A 167 -12.75 11.28 -18.02
N ARG A 168 -12.01 12.28 -18.51
CA ARG A 168 -12.60 13.52 -19.06
C ARG A 168 -13.33 13.19 -20.36
N ALA A 169 -14.57 13.65 -20.49
CA ALA A 169 -15.37 13.41 -21.71
C ALA A 169 -14.70 13.95 -22.98
N ASN A 170 -13.98 15.06 -22.88
CA ASN A 170 -13.40 15.77 -24.03
C ASN A 170 -12.13 15.12 -24.57
N THR A 171 -11.22 14.68 -23.69
CA THR A 171 -9.89 14.17 -24.09
C THR A 171 -9.77 12.65 -23.98
N LYS A 172 -10.75 11.98 -23.34
CA LYS A 172 -10.67 10.57 -22.90
C LYS A 172 -9.45 10.27 -22.02
N GLU A 173 -8.75 11.28 -21.52
CA GLU A 173 -7.64 11.10 -20.60
C GLU A 173 -8.16 10.77 -19.21
N GLN A 174 -7.43 9.88 -18.53
CA GLN A 174 -7.71 9.53 -17.15
C GLN A 174 -6.93 10.45 -16.22
N GLN A 175 -7.64 11.06 -15.28
CA GLN A 175 -7.09 11.95 -14.26
C GLN A 175 -7.43 11.42 -12.88
N THR A 176 -6.43 11.41 -12.00
CA THR A 176 -6.62 11.10 -10.58
C THR A 176 -6.97 12.39 -9.84
N LEU A 177 -8.10 12.38 -9.14
CA LEU A 177 -8.56 13.49 -8.31
C LEU A 177 -8.62 13.05 -6.84
N THR A 178 -8.47 14.00 -5.93
CA THR A 178 -8.61 13.75 -4.49
C THR A 178 -9.84 14.48 -4.00
N LEU A 179 -10.81 13.72 -3.50
CA LEU A 179 -12.06 14.22 -2.97
C LEU A 179 -12.10 14.02 -1.46
N ILE A 180 -12.45 15.05 -0.72
CA ILE A 180 -12.59 14.99 0.74
C ILE A 180 -14.06 15.22 1.08
N PRO A 181 -14.85 14.17 1.41
CA PRO A 181 -16.23 14.34 1.81
C PRO A 181 -16.32 15.17 3.07
N LYS A 182 -17.13 16.23 3.05
CA LYS A 182 -17.37 17.08 4.22
C LYS A 182 -18.76 17.67 4.14
N LYS A 183 -19.32 18.03 5.30
CA LYS A 183 -20.53 18.86 5.34
C LYS A 183 -20.24 20.20 4.66
N TRP A 184 -21.16 20.61 3.81
CA TRP A 184 -21.08 21.84 3.03
C TRP A 184 -22.44 22.54 3.04
N SER A 185 -22.57 23.68 2.37
CA SER A 185 -23.79 24.51 2.37
C SER A 185 -24.99 23.86 1.67
N GLY A 186 -24.81 22.75 0.98
CA GLY A 186 -25.88 21.97 0.35
C GLY A 186 -26.15 20.63 1.03
N ASN A 187 -26.96 19.79 0.37
CA ASN A 187 -27.36 18.51 0.91
C ASN A 187 -26.26 17.43 0.71
N GLY A 188 -26.00 16.66 1.77
CA GLY A 188 -25.06 15.55 1.75
C GLY A 188 -23.59 15.96 1.94
N LEU A 189 -22.67 15.05 1.58
CA LEU A 189 -21.22 15.19 1.82
C LEU A 189 -20.38 15.40 0.56
N LEU A 190 -21.00 15.35 -0.62
CA LEU A 190 -20.33 15.39 -1.93
C LEU A 190 -20.77 16.56 -2.79
N GLY A 191 -22.09 16.77 -2.90
CA GLY A 191 -22.69 17.78 -3.78
C GLY A 191 -22.60 17.45 -5.27
N CYS A 192 -22.64 16.17 -5.64
CA CYS A 192 -22.75 15.74 -7.03
C CYS A 192 -23.83 14.66 -7.23
N LYS A 193 -24.42 14.61 -8.42
CA LYS A 193 -25.32 13.53 -8.85
C LYS A 193 -24.56 12.57 -9.75
N LEU A 194 -24.50 11.32 -9.34
CA LEU A 194 -23.84 10.24 -10.09
C LEU A 194 -24.89 9.27 -10.64
N THR A 195 -24.74 8.88 -11.89
CA THR A 195 -25.64 7.95 -12.58
C THR A 195 -24.84 6.78 -13.15
N PRO A 196 -25.23 5.52 -12.89
CA PRO A 196 -24.53 4.36 -13.42
C PRO A 196 -24.63 4.31 -14.94
N LEU A 197 -23.52 3.91 -15.57
CA LEU A 197 -23.48 3.58 -16.98
C LEU A 197 -23.98 2.13 -17.11
N SER A 198 -25.09 1.92 -17.82
CA SER A 198 -25.61 0.58 -18.13
C SER A 198 -24.71 -0.17 -19.08
#